data_AF-A0A2N0NKF5-F1
#
_entry.id   AF-A0A2N0NKF5-F1
#
_cell.length_a   1.000
_cell.length_b   1.000
_cell.length_c   1.000
_cell.angle_alpha   90.00
_cell.angle_beta   90.00
_cell.angle_gamma   90.00
#
_symmetry.space_group_name_H-M   'P 1'
#
loop_
_entity.id
_entity.type
_entity.pdbx_description
1 polymer ?
#
loop_
_entity_poly.entity_id
_entity_poly.type
_entity_poly.pdbx_seq_one_letter_code
_entity_poly.pdbx_strand_id
1 'polypeptide(L)'
;MPSNISHTWYTTLVAQDPNNRHAIQRSNGCWSVIDYSAGLRVLDLHNEAKAFDFNTNNIYNEEYNRNSGYIFSRNQEKERALIPLLPGYVVFTAAGKKWFKLSILERNNQLLFLWEEFGLDTSYTNKKAQGVEQLAFHCMLKEYGLESNNTIRSLLGLYDSQTINKLQKLVHDKFPLQYPTIFQQEPS
;
A
#
# COMPACT_ATOMS: atom_id res chain seq x y z
N MET A 1 -9.40 -12.95 39.55
CA MET A 1 -8.58 -12.44 38.43
C MET A 1 -9.52 -12.06 37.29
N PRO A 2 -9.59 -10.81 36.84
CA PRO A 2 -10.32 -10.50 35.61
C PRO A 2 -9.46 -10.85 34.40
N SER A 3 -10.15 -11.36 33.38
CA SER A 3 -9.68 -11.95 32.13
C SER A 3 -8.76 -11.05 31.31
N ASN A 4 -7.56 -11.56 31.02
CA ASN A 4 -6.55 -10.94 30.17
C ASN A 4 -6.94 -11.11 28.68
N ILE A 5 -8.02 -10.47 28.25
CA ILE A 5 -8.41 -10.44 26.85
C ILE A 5 -7.57 -9.37 26.14
N SER A 6 -6.35 -9.72 25.79
CA SER A 6 -5.58 -8.99 24.77
C SER A 6 -6.23 -9.27 23.40
N HIS A 7 -7.41 -8.71 23.14
CA HIS A 7 -7.93 -8.64 21.77
C HIS A 7 -7.08 -7.64 21.02
N THR A 8 -6.11 -8.15 20.27
CA THR A 8 -5.27 -7.34 19.42
C THR A 8 -6.14 -6.75 18.30
N TRP A 9 -6.15 -5.43 18.14
CA TRP A 9 -7.03 -4.67 17.23
C TRP A 9 -7.15 -5.26 15.80
N TYR A 10 -6.08 -5.86 15.28
CA TYR A 10 -6.07 -6.47 13.95
C TYR A 10 -6.96 -7.73 13.87
N THR A 11 -7.08 -8.50 14.95
CA THR A 11 -7.99 -9.67 15.00
C THR A 11 -9.44 -9.23 14.94
N THR A 12 -9.80 -8.17 15.67
CA THR A 12 -11.14 -7.57 15.62
C THR A 12 -11.47 -7.07 14.22
N LEU A 13 -10.53 -6.38 13.55
CA LEU A 13 -10.76 -5.91 12.18
C LEU A 13 -10.93 -7.05 11.18
N VAL A 14 -10.14 -8.13 11.28
CA VAL A 14 -10.27 -9.31 10.42
C VAL A 14 -11.62 -9.99 10.67
N ALA A 15 -12.04 -10.15 11.93
CA ALA A 15 -13.30 -10.80 12.28
C ALA A 15 -14.54 -10.07 11.73
N GLN A 16 -14.45 -8.76 11.48
CA GLN A 16 -15.55 -7.99 10.88
C GLN A 16 -15.79 -8.33 9.40
N ASP A 17 -14.75 -8.74 8.67
CA ASP A 17 -14.87 -9.16 7.27
C ASP A 17 -13.76 -10.18 6.91
N PRO A 18 -13.88 -11.43 7.39
CA PRO A 18 -12.82 -12.43 7.31
C PRO A 18 -12.54 -12.90 5.87
N ASN A 19 -13.45 -12.64 4.94
CA ASN A 19 -13.29 -13.03 3.54
C ASN A 19 -12.43 -12.03 2.75
N ASN A 20 -12.48 -10.75 3.13
CA ASN A 20 -11.75 -9.69 2.43
C ASN A 20 -10.53 -9.16 3.20
N ARG A 21 -10.48 -9.38 4.53
CA ARG A 21 -9.43 -8.86 5.39
C ARG A 21 -8.46 -9.93 5.84
N HIS A 22 -7.17 -9.59 5.80
CA HIS A 22 -6.11 -10.46 6.30
C HIS A 22 -5.07 -9.64 7.05
N ALA A 23 -4.61 -10.20 8.16
CA ALA A 23 -3.59 -9.59 8.98
C ALA A 23 -2.20 -10.03 8.53
N ILE A 24 -1.26 -9.10 8.51
CA ILE A 24 0.15 -9.31 8.22
C ILE A 24 0.99 -8.69 9.33
N GLN A 25 2.12 -9.31 9.64
CA GLN A 25 3.07 -8.79 10.62
C GLN A 25 4.24 -8.10 9.90
N ARG A 26 4.63 -6.92 10.36
CA ARG A 26 5.78 -6.15 9.89
C ARG A 26 7.05 -6.64 10.57
N SER A 27 8.21 -6.38 9.95
CA SER A 27 9.51 -6.78 10.51
C SER A 27 9.81 -6.17 11.88
N ASN A 28 9.21 -5.03 12.21
CA ASN A 28 9.29 -4.40 13.53
C ASN A 28 8.30 -4.98 14.55
N GLY A 29 7.60 -6.06 14.22
CA GLY A 29 6.61 -6.73 15.07
C GLY A 29 5.22 -6.08 15.07
N CYS A 30 5.04 -4.89 14.47
CA CYS A 30 3.73 -4.25 14.33
C CYS A 30 2.84 -5.02 13.35
N TRP A 31 1.53 -4.99 13.58
CA TRP A 31 0.55 -5.62 12.69
C TRP A 31 -0.05 -4.62 11.71
N SER A 32 -0.53 -5.12 10.58
CA SER A 32 -1.37 -4.39 9.63
C SER A 32 -2.47 -5.31 9.13
N VAL A 33 -3.61 -4.74 8.73
CA VAL A 33 -4.71 -5.48 8.12
C VAL A 33 -4.94 -4.93 6.73
N ILE A 34 -4.76 -5.76 5.72
CA ILE A 34 -5.09 -5.39 4.35
C ILE A 34 -6.54 -5.79 4.08
N ASP A 35 -7.28 -4.91 3.41
CA ASP A 35 -8.69 -5.04 3.11
C ASP A 35 -8.91 -4.94 1.59
N TYR A 36 -9.56 -5.96 1.03
CA TYR A 36 -9.88 -6.07 -0.39
C TYR A 36 -11.37 -5.86 -0.70
N SER A 37 -12.20 -5.45 0.27
CA SER A 37 -13.66 -5.36 0.15
C SER A 37 -14.12 -4.41 -0.97
N ALA A 38 -13.32 -3.41 -1.31
CA ALA A 38 -13.59 -2.47 -2.40
C ALA A 38 -13.40 -3.08 -3.81
N GLY A 39 -12.78 -4.26 -3.91
CA GLY A 39 -12.43 -4.92 -5.16
C GLY A 39 -11.18 -4.31 -5.80
N LEU A 40 -10.17 -5.15 -6.04
CA LEU A 40 -8.94 -4.73 -6.72
C LEU A 40 -9.19 -4.52 -8.21
N ARG A 41 -8.75 -3.37 -8.74
CA ARG A 41 -8.91 -3.04 -10.16
C ARG A 41 -7.55 -2.93 -10.85
N VAL A 42 -7.40 -3.60 -11.98
CA VAL A 42 -6.25 -3.42 -12.86
C VAL A 42 -6.62 -2.41 -13.95
N LEU A 43 -5.98 -1.25 -13.90
CA LEU A 43 -6.10 -0.17 -14.88
C LEU A 43 -5.16 -0.32 -16.07
N ASP A 44 -5.36 0.46 -17.12
CA ASP A 44 -4.56 0.41 -18.34
C ASP A 44 -3.14 0.97 -18.15
N LEU A 45 -2.94 1.87 -17.18
CA LEU A 45 -1.59 2.34 -16.80
C LEU A 45 -0.68 1.20 -16.32
N HIS A 46 -1.24 0.06 -15.86
CA HIS A 46 -0.42 -1.09 -15.48
C HIS A 46 0.21 -1.79 -16.70
N ASN A 47 -0.24 -1.46 -17.91
CA ASN A 47 0.36 -1.90 -19.17
C ASN A 47 1.54 -1.01 -19.60
N GLU A 48 1.90 0.04 -18.85
CA GLU A 48 3.00 0.96 -19.22
C GLU A 48 4.31 0.67 -18.45
N ALA A 49 4.30 -0.23 -17.46
CA ALA A 49 5.45 -0.58 -16.61
C ALA A 49 6.17 0.61 -15.93
N LYS A 50 5.48 1.74 -15.74
CA LYS A 50 6.02 2.93 -15.06
C LYS A 50 5.94 2.78 -13.55
N ALA A 51 7.06 3.00 -12.87
CA ALA A 51 7.18 2.87 -11.44
C ALA A 51 7.32 4.22 -10.74
N PHE A 52 6.71 4.33 -9.57
CA PHE A 52 6.96 5.40 -8.62
C PHE A 52 8.37 5.26 -8.04
N ASP A 53 9.13 6.35 -8.07
CA ASP A 53 10.37 6.44 -7.31
C ASP A 53 10.13 7.04 -5.92
N PHE A 54 9.73 6.16 -5.00
CA PHE A 54 9.57 6.48 -3.59
C PHE A 54 10.89 6.72 -2.83
N ASN A 55 12.06 6.55 -3.47
CA ASN A 55 13.37 6.73 -2.85
C ASN A 55 13.98 8.13 -3.06
N THR A 56 13.37 8.97 -3.89
CA THR A 56 13.82 10.35 -4.02
C THR A 56 13.08 11.21 -3.00
N ASN A 57 13.82 11.98 -2.19
CA ASN A 57 13.23 13.06 -1.36
C ASN A 57 12.64 14.20 -2.23
N ASN A 58 12.60 14.01 -3.55
CA ASN A 58 12.21 15.00 -4.51
C ASN A 58 10.70 14.84 -4.79
N ILE A 59 9.92 15.33 -3.84
CA ILE A 59 8.45 15.38 -3.88
C ILE A 59 7.95 16.17 -5.12
N TYR A 60 8.82 16.92 -5.81
CA TYR A 60 8.47 17.81 -6.92
C TYR A 60 8.26 17.15 -8.29
N ASN A 61 8.41 15.82 -8.41
CA ASN A 61 8.29 15.13 -9.70
C ASN A 61 6.92 14.45 -9.89
N GLU A 62 5.83 15.19 -9.69
CA GLU A 62 4.46 14.72 -9.99
C GLU A 62 4.35 14.24 -11.44
N GLU A 63 4.99 14.92 -12.41
CA GLU A 63 4.96 14.53 -13.82
C GLU A 63 5.51 13.12 -14.07
N TYR A 64 6.57 12.72 -13.37
CA TYR A 64 7.15 11.39 -13.50
C TYR A 64 6.28 10.28 -12.90
N ASN A 65 5.42 10.65 -11.95
CA ASN A 65 4.61 9.74 -11.15
C ASN A 65 3.14 9.68 -11.61
N ARG A 66 2.71 10.63 -12.45
CA ARG A 66 1.30 10.85 -12.85
C ARG A 66 0.59 9.60 -13.39
N ASN A 67 1.34 8.70 -14.04
CA ASN A 67 0.82 7.46 -14.64
C ASN A 67 1.57 6.21 -14.12
N SER A 68 2.26 6.31 -12.98
CA SER A 68 2.96 5.17 -12.41
C SER A 68 1.96 4.19 -11.81
N GLY A 69 2.13 2.91 -12.13
CA GLY A 69 1.27 1.82 -11.64
C GLY A 69 1.96 0.91 -10.64
N TYR A 70 3.24 1.15 -10.36
CA TYR A 70 4.09 0.21 -9.65
C TYR A 70 4.98 0.92 -8.63
N ILE A 71 5.44 0.20 -7.61
CA ILE A 71 6.59 0.58 -6.79
C ILE A 71 7.78 -0.27 -7.22
N PHE A 72 8.94 0.36 -7.38
CA PHE A 72 10.19 -0.37 -7.64
C PHE A 72 10.96 -0.69 -6.34
N SER A 73 11.28 -1.96 -6.15
CA SER A 73 12.08 -2.50 -5.05
C SER A 73 13.47 -2.90 -5.57
N ARG A 74 14.47 -2.03 -5.37
CA ARG A 74 15.87 -2.23 -5.82
C ARG A 74 16.59 -3.43 -5.19
N ASN A 75 16.06 -4.02 -4.11
CA ASN A 75 16.75 -5.03 -3.29
C ASN A 75 16.31 -6.48 -3.54
N GLN A 76 15.66 -6.80 -4.67
CA GLN A 76 15.29 -8.18 -5.01
C GLN A 76 15.73 -8.53 -6.44
N GLU A 77 16.11 -9.80 -6.64
CA GLU A 77 16.41 -10.37 -7.96
C GLU A 77 15.28 -10.05 -8.95
N LYS A 78 15.68 -9.77 -10.20
CA LYS A 78 14.99 -8.95 -11.21
C LYS A 78 13.49 -9.23 -11.44
N GLU A 79 12.98 -10.39 -11.08
CA GLU A 79 11.58 -10.80 -11.32
C GLU A 79 10.58 -10.33 -10.23
N ARG A 80 11.03 -9.76 -9.10
CA ARG A 80 10.16 -9.30 -7.99
C ARG A 80 10.23 -7.80 -7.69
N ALA A 81 10.89 -7.03 -8.54
CA ALA A 81 11.17 -5.63 -8.23
C ALA A 81 9.94 -4.70 -8.40
N LEU A 82 9.00 -5.00 -9.30
CA LEU A 82 7.81 -4.16 -9.52
C LEU A 82 6.59 -4.72 -8.78
N ILE A 83 6.07 -3.92 -7.85
CA ILE A 83 4.87 -4.25 -7.07
C ILE A 83 3.73 -3.35 -7.56
N PRO A 84 2.65 -3.91 -8.15
CA PRO A 84 1.56 -3.11 -8.67
C PRO A 84 0.74 -2.44 -7.55
N LEU A 85 0.34 -1.20 -7.81
CA LEU A 85 -0.49 -0.37 -6.95
C LEU A 85 -1.92 -0.36 -7.48
N LEU A 86 -2.74 -1.27 -6.97
CA LEU A 86 -4.09 -1.47 -7.49
C LEU A 86 -5.12 -0.64 -6.70
N PRO A 87 -5.98 0.16 -7.37
CA PRO A 87 -7.14 0.75 -6.75
C PRO A 87 -8.01 -0.29 -6.04
N GLY A 88 -8.58 0.10 -4.90
CA GLY A 88 -9.32 -0.81 -4.02
C GLY A 88 -8.45 -1.55 -3.01
N TYR A 89 -7.12 -1.37 -3.07
CA TYR A 89 -6.21 -1.83 -2.03
C TYR A 89 -6.26 -0.90 -0.82
N VAL A 90 -6.64 -1.44 0.34
CA VAL A 90 -6.77 -0.69 1.60
C VAL A 90 -5.92 -1.36 2.67
N VAL A 91 -5.27 -0.56 3.53
CA VAL A 91 -4.48 -1.06 4.66
C VAL A 91 -4.80 -0.27 5.92
N PHE A 92 -5.15 -0.99 6.97
CA PHE A 92 -5.21 -0.49 8.35
C PHE A 92 -3.86 -0.77 9.02
N THR A 93 -3.20 0.26 9.51
CA THR A 93 -1.86 0.14 10.11
C THR A 93 -1.65 1.13 11.25
N ALA A 94 -0.66 0.84 12.09
CA ALA A 94 -0.16 1.78 13.07
C ALA A 94 1.22 2.29 12.64
N ALA A 95 1.44 3.59 12.79
CA ALA A 95 2.74 4.22 12.57
C ALA A 95 2.99 5.28 13.65
N GLY A 96 4.16 5.22 14.29
CA GLY A 96 4.42 5.99 15.50
C GLY A 96 3.41 5.63 16.60
N LYS A 97 2.67 6.63 17.10
CA LYS A 97 1.61 6.44 18.11
C LYS A 97 0.20 6.65 17.52
N LYS A 98 0.05 6.50 16.21
CA LYS A 98 -1.19 6.83 15.49
C LYS A 98 -1.65 5.68 14.61
N TRP A 99 -2.96 5.60 14.41
CA TRP A 99 -3.64 4.61 13.58
C TRP A 99 -4.07 5.25 12.28
N PHE A 100 -3.79 4.54 11.18
CA PHE A 100 -4.00 5.03 9.83
C PHE A 100 -4.73 4.00 8.99
N LYS A 101 -5.66 4.49 8.17
CA LYS A 101 -6.20 3.74 7.04
C LYS A 101 -5.64 4.36 5.76
N LEU A 102 -4.95 3.55 4.98
CA LEU A 102 -4.32 3.92 3.72
C LEU A 102 -5.11 3.28 2.59
N SER A 103 -5.38 4.00 1.51
CA SER A 103 -6.19 3.50 0.40
C SER A 103 -5.61 3.96 -0.93
N ILE A 104 -5.58 3.05 -1.89
CA ILE A 104 -5.26 3.35 -3.29
C ILE A 104 -6.60 3.53 -4.01
N LEU A 105 -6.79 4.70 -4.59
CA LEU A 105 -7.98 5.10 -5.32
C LEU A 105 -7.63 5.28 -6.79
N GLU A 106 -8.65 5.34 -7.63
CA GLU A 106 -8.51 5.77 -9.02
C GLU A 106 -9.48 6.91 -9.31
N ARG A 107 -8.99 7.90 -10.06
CA ARG A 107 -9.77 8.97 -10.64
C ARG A 107 -9.17 9.31 -12.00
N ASN A 108 -9.99 9.30 -13.05
CA ASN A 108 -9.58 9.65 -14.42
C ASN A 108 -8.36 8.84 -14.89
N ASN A 109 -8.35 7.53 -14.62
CA ASN A 109 -7.23 6.64 -14.96
C ASN A 109 -5.89 7.04 -14.33
N GLN A 110 -5.92 7.71 -13.18
CA GLN A 110 -4.76 8.04 -12.36
C GLN A 110 -4.94 7.49 -10.96
N LEU A 111 -3.84 7.04 -10.36
CA LEU A 111 -3.84 6.63 -8.96
C LEU A 111 -3.87 7.86 -8.06
N LEU A 112 -4.74 7.82 -7.06
CA LEU A 112 -4.72 8.75 -5.94
C LEU A 112 -4.51 7.96 -4.66
N PHE A 113 -3.84 8.55 -3.70
CA PHE A 113 -3.60 7.93 -2.40
C PHE A 113 -4.37 8.69 -1.35
N LEU A 114 -5.17 7.98 -0.57
CA LEU A 114 -5.92 8.51 0.55
C LEU A 114 -5.31 7.96 1.83
N TRP A 115 -5.05 8.85 2.79
CA TRP A 115 -4.78 8.46 4.17
C TRP A 115 -5.84 9.07 5.08
N GLU A 116 -6.24 8.31 6.09
CA GLU A 116 -7.14 8.73 7.17
C GLU A 116 -6.46 8.42 8.50
N GLU A 117 -6.41 9.40 9.42
CA GLU A 117 -5.78 9.28 10.74
C GLU A 117 -6.83 9.21 11.85
N PHE A 118 -6.61 8.35 12.86
CA PHE A 118 -7.60 8.02 13.88
C PHE A 118 -7.14 8.29 15.33
N GLY A 119 -5.99 8.93 15.53
CA GLY A 119 -5.42 9.13 16.85
C GLY A 119 -5.04 7.79 17.46
N LEU A 120 -5.53 7.54 18.68
CA LEU A 120 -5.37 6.28 19.40
C LEU A 120 -6.57 5.32 19.21
N ASP A 121 -7.51 5.65 18.33
CA ASP A 121 -8.71 4.86 18.11
C ASP A 121 -8.40 3.60 17.27
N THR A 122 -8.36 2.46 17.96
CA THR A 122 -8.09 1.15 17.34
C THR A 122 -9.31 0.57 16.62
N SER A 123 -10.50 1.17 16.76
CA SER A 123 -11.72 0.78 16.05
C SER A 123 -11.86 1.40 14.66
N TYR A 124 -11.03 2.39 14.34
CA TYR A 124 -11.06 3.14 13.07
C TYR A 124 -12.43 3.78 12.77
N THR A 125 -13.11 4.29 13.80
CA THR A 125 -14.43 4.93 13.67
C THR A 125 -14.34 6.45 13.76
N ASN A 126 -13.42 6.98 14.56
CA ASN A 126 -13.33 8.41 14.85
C ASN A 126 -12.16 9.06 14.10
N LYS A 127 -12.37 9.34 12.81
CA LYS A 127 -11.40 10.03 11.95
C LYS A 127 -11.07 11.42 12.49
N LYS A 128 -9.78 11.74 12.55
CA LYS A 128 -9.22 13.02 13.02
C LYS A 128 -8.70 13.89 11.89
N ALA A 129 -8.06 13.28 10.91
CA ALA A 129 -7.52 13.98 9.74
C ALA A 129 -7.52 13.05 8.53
N GLN A 130 -7.37 13.64 7.34
CA GLN A 130 -7.19 12.92 6.09
C GLN A 130 -6.52 13.79 5.04
N GLY A 131 -5.93 13.15 4.03
CA GLY A 131 -5.45 13.80 2.82
C GLY A 131 -5.59 12.87 1.62
N VAL A 132 -5.86 13.43 0.44
CA VAL A 132 -6.07 12.66 -0.79
C VAL A 132 -5.46 13.34 -2.02
N GLU A 133 -4.32 12.82 -2.47
CA GLU A 133 -3.50 13.37 -3.55
C GLU A 133 -2.57 12.28 -4.13
N GLN A 134 -1.88 12.55 -5.24
CA GLN A 134 -0.92 11.60 -5.84
C GLN A 134 0.32 11.36 -4.97
N LEU A 135 0.65 12.30 -4.08
CA LEU A 135 1.80 12.19 -3.17
C LEU A 135 1.36 12.13 -1.71
N ALA A 136 0.08 11.86 -1.44
CA ALA A 136 -0.49 11.98 -0.10
C ALA A 136 0.23 11.15 0.96
N PHE A 137 0.76 9.97 0.60
CA PHE A 137 1.53 9.16 1.55
C PHE A 137 2.89 9.78 1.90
N HIS A 138 3.57 10.46 0.97
CA HIS A 138 4.77 11.23 1.29
C HIS A 138 4.44 12.42 2.19
N CYS A 139 3.39 13.18 1.84
CA CYS A 139 2.92 14.29 2.65
C CYS A 139 2.59 13.84 4.07
N MET A 140 1.88 12.72 4.22
CA MET A 140 1.55 12.12 5.52
C MET A 140 2.80 11.71 6.31
N LEU A 141 3.76 11.03 5.68
CA LEU A 141 5.00 10.65 6.37
C LEU A 141 5.75 11.88 6.92
N LYS A 142 5.82 12.94 6.13
CA LYS A 142 6.44 14.21 6.53
C LYS A 142 5.67 14.93 7.62
N GLU A 143 4.34 15.05 7.47
CA GLU A 143 3.45 15.72 8.43
C GLU A 143 3.55 15.11 9.84
N TYR A 144 3.64 13.77 9.92
CA TYR A 144 3.70 13.07 11.20
C TYR A 144 5.13 12.68 11.64
N GLY A 145 6.17 13.13 10.92
CA GLY A 145 7.57 12.85 11.27
C GLY A 145 7.93 11.35 11.24
N LEU A 146 7.37 10.60 10.29
CA LEU A 146 7.46 9.14 10.20
C LEU A 146 8.50 8.64 9.20
N GLU A 147 9.14 9.54 8.45
CA GLU A 147 10.05 9.25 7.31
C GLU A 147 11.29 8.41 7.70
N SER A 148 11.78 8.53 8.94
CA SER A 148 13.00 7.84 9.38
C SER A 148 12.83 6.35 9.66
N ASN A 149 11.61 5.91 9.99
CA ASN A 149 11.32 4.56 10.47
C ASN A 149 10.27 3.82 9.63
N ASN A 150 9.68 4.50 8.65
CA ASN A 150 8.63 3.94 7.81
C ASN A 150 8.91 4.24 6.34
N THR A 151 8.71 3.22 5.51
CA THR A 151 8.59 3.40 4.06
C THR A 151 7.13 3.18 3.65
N ILE A 152 6.69 3.83 2.57
CA ILE A 152 5.35 3.65 2.01
C ILE A 152 5.08 2.17 1.73
N ARG A 153 6.07 1.47 1.17
CA ARG A 153 6.04 0.01 0.98
C ARG A 153 5.74 -0.75 2.28
N SER A 154 6.42 -0.42 3.38
CA SER A 154 6.21 -1.08 4.66
C SER A 154 4.86 -0.76 5.31
N LEU A 155 4.37 0.47 5.14
CA LEU A 155 3.05 0.87 5.64
C LEU A 155 1.91 0.21 4.86
N LEU A 156 2.11 0.00 3.56
CA LEU A 156 1.16 -0.70 2.69
C LEU A 156 1.27 -2.23 2.79
N GLY A 157 2.16 -2.79 3.62
CA GLY A 157 2.27 -4.25 3.71
C GLY A 157 2.93 -4.93 2.51
N LEU A 158 3.52 -4.16 1.59
CA LEU A 158 4.02 -4.64 0.29
C LEU A 158 5.42 -5.29 0.41
N TYR A 159 5.62 -6.11 1.44
CA TYR A 159 6.80 -6.95 1.66
C TYR A 159 6.41 -8.43 1.82
N ASP A 160 5.14 -8.71 2.11
CA ASP A 160 4.60 -10.06 2.18
C ASP A 160 4.52 -10.68 0.78
N SER A 161 5.12 -11.85 0.61
CA SER A 161 5.23 -12.50 -0.70
C SER A 161 3.88 -12.96 -1.23
N GLN A 162 2.96 -13.39 -0.36
CA GLN A 162 1.61 -13.80 -0.78
C GLN A 162 0.81 -12.62 -1.34
N THR A 163 0.88 -11.48 -0.65
CA THR A 163 0.28 -10.22 -1.08
C THR A 163 0.86 -9.78 -2.42
N ILE A 164 2.18 -9.72 -2.54
CA ILE A 164 2.84 -9.30 -3.80
C ILE A 164 2.43 -10.22 -4.95
N ASN A 165 2.53 -11.54 -4.77
CA ASN A 165 2.18 -12.51 -5.80
C ASN A 165 0.71 -12.40 -6.22
N LYS A 166 -0.21 -12.13 -5.28
CA LYS A 166 -1.64 -11.92 -5.58
C LYS A 166 -1.84 -10.71 -6.48
N LEU A 167 -1.24 -9.56 -6.14
CA LEU A 167 -1.40 -8.34 -6.93
C LEU A 167 -0.78 -8.48 -8.32
N GLN A 168 0.40 -9.10 -8.39
CA GLN A 168 1.11 -9.40 -9.63
C GLN A 168 0.30 -10.32 -10.55
N LYS A 169 -0.30 -11.38 -9.99
CA LYS A 169 -1.16 -12.31 -10.75
C LYS A 169 -2.34 -11.59 -11.40
N LEU A 170 -2.99 -10.65 -10.70
CA LEU A 170 -4.12 -9.90 -11.27
C LEU A 170 -3.72 -9.09 -12.50
N VAL A 171 -2.54 -8.47 -12.46
CA VAL A 171 -2.00 -7.75 -13.62
C VAL A 171 -1.69 -8.71 -14.76
N HIS A 172 -1.02 -9.83 -14.47
CA HIS A 172 -0.72 -10.86 -15.46
C HIS A 172 -1.98 -11.39 -16.14
N ASP A 173 -3.03 -11.67 -15.38
CA ASP A 173 -4.28 -12.21 -15.91
C ASP A 173 -4.98 -11.22 -16.87
N LYS A 174 -4.80 -9.90 -16.68
CA LYS A 174 -5.30 -8.86 -17.60
C LYS A 174 -4.35 -8.59 -18.77
N PHE A 175 -3.05 -8.61 -18.54
CA PHE A 175 -2.00 -8.25 -19.50
C PHE A 175 -0.93 -9.35 -19.62
N PRO A 176 -1.27 -10.54 -20.14
CA PRO A 176 -0.36 -11.69 -20.15
C PRO A 176 0.89 -11.47 -20.99
N LEU A 177 0.78 -10.68 -22.08
CA LEU A 177 1.90 -10.42 -23.01
C LEU A 177 3.00 -9.53 -22.42
N GLN A 178 2.73 -8.83 -21.32
CA GLN A 178 3.68 -7.94 -20.67
C GLN A 178 4.45 -8.63 -19.54
N TYR A 179 4.03 -9.81 -19.11
CA TYR A 179 4.69 -10.54 -18.05
C TYR A 179 5.48 -11.73 -18.64
N PRO A 180 6.77 -11.93 -18.29
CA PRO A 180 7.61 -11.16 -17.37
C PRO A 180 8.42 -10.03 -18.03
N THR A 181 8.12 -9.65 -19.27
CA THR A 181 8.92 -8.70 -20.06
C THR A 181 9.06 -7.32 -19.41
N ILE A 182 8.04 -6.86 -18.66
CA ILE A 182 8.12 -5.61 -17.87
C ILE A 182 9.13 -5.66 -16.71
N PHE A 183 9.58 -6.85 -16.30
CA PHE A 183 10.61 -7.05 -15.27
C PHE A 183 12.03 -7.06 -15.86
N GLN A 184 12.14 -7.12 -17.19
CA GLN A 184 13.40 -7.04 -17.90
C GLN A 184 13.57 -5.60 -18.39
N GLN A 185 14.00 -4.68 -17.51
CA GLN A 185 14.62 -3.45 -18.02
C GLN A 185 15.79 -3.88 -18.91
N GLU A 186 15.72 -3.54 -20.20
CA GLU A 186 16.90 -3.58 -21.05
C GLU A 186 17.98 -2.71 -20.40
N PRO A 187 19.23 -3.21 -20.31
CA PRO A 187 20.33 -2.37 -19.87
C PRO A 187 20.48 -1.24 -20.90
N SER A 188 20.20 -0.01 -20.47
CA SER A 188 20.63 1.21 -21.16
C SER A 188 22.15 1.31 -21.19
#